data_AF-A0A453KMU8-F1
#
_entry.id   AF-A0A453KMU8-F1
#
_cell.length_a   1.000
_cell.length_b   1.000
_cell.length_c   1.000
_cell.angle_alpha   90.00
_cell.angle_beta   90.00
_cell.angle_gamma   90.00
#
_symmetry.space_group_name_H-M   'P 1'
#
loop_
_entity.id
_entity.type
_entity.pdbx_description
1 polymer ?
#
loop_
_entity_poly.entity_id
_entity_poly.type
_entity_poly.pdbx_seq_one_letter_code
_entity_poly.pdbx_strand_id
1 'polypeptide(L)'
;MVLEDFDIEQSAGGAGKLVIKTFTAYVTNHTLKIQFYWAGRGTTGIPYRGFYGPLISAISVTPNFQIPLAVEPPQTGSSTKISRTSKALLIGGPIIAIFTALVVGIWIKRRQKNLVNQDPRALDLQIGSFTLRQIKSATRNFDPANKIGEGGFGSVYK
;
A
#
# COMPACT_ATOMS: atom_id res chain seq x y z
N MET A 1 0.73 26.47 -18.62
CA MET A 1 1.27 25.12 -18.36
C MET A 1 2.40 25.27 -17.36
N VAL A 2 2.58 24.35 -16.41
CA VAL A 2 3.56 24.52 -15.31
C VAL A 2 4.82 23.67 -15.49
N LEU A 3 4.66 22.50 -16.13
CA LEU A 3 5.74 21.63 -16.59
C LEU A 3 5.39 21.16 -18.01
N GLU A 4 6.37 21.17 -18.90
CA GLU A 4 6.27 20.71 -20.29
C GLU A 4 7.36 19.67 -20.54
N ASP A 5 7.01 18.61 -21.28
CA ASP A 5 7.91 17.48 -21.65
C ASP A 5 8.77 16.96 -20.47
N PHE A 6 8.17 16.88 -19.27
CA PHE A 6 8.91 16.49 -18.07
C PHE A 6 9.31 15.02 -18.09
N ASP A 7 10.62 14.77 -18.08
CA ASP A 7 11.22 13.45 -17.92
C ASP A 7 11.69 13.23 -16.47
N ILE A 8 11.04 12.29 -15.79
CA ILE A 8 11.36 11.93 -14.41
C ILE A 8 12.69 11.17 -14.31
N GLU A 9 13.05 10.34 -15.28
CA GLU A 9 14.29 9.56 -15.26
C GLU A 9 15.49 10.50 -15.38
N GLN A 10 15.42 11.43 -16.34
CA GLN A 10 16.45 12.46 -16.52
C GLN A 10 16.58 13.35 -15.28
N SER A 11 15.45 13.75 -14.69
CA SER A 11 15.43 14.60 -13.50
C SER A 11 15.92 13.90 -12.24
N ALA A 12 15.64 12.60 -12.11
CA ALA A 12 16.04 11.78 -10.97
C ALA A 12 17.49 11.31 -11.07
N GLY A 13 18.05 11.25 -12.28
CA GLY A 13 19.35 10.66 -12.55
C GLY A 13 19.36 9.15 -12.30
N GLY A 14 18.26 8.46 -12.65
CA GLY A 14 18.11 7.01 -12.56
C GLY A 14 16.90 6.52 -11.76
N ALA A 15 16.62 5.22 -11.88
CA ALA A 15 15.45 4.57 -11.28
C ALA A 15 15.49 4.51 -9.74
N GLY A 16 14.30 4.56 -9.12
CA GLY A 16 14.14 4.43 -7.66
C GLY A 16 14.52 5.69 -6.84
N LYS A 17 14.91 6.78 -7.51
CA LYS A 17 15.23 8.05 -6.87
C LYS A 17 14.01 8.98 -6.82
N LEU A 18 13.84 9.65 -5.69
CA LEU A 18 12.73 10.57 -5.46
C LEU A 18 12.97 11.91 -6.17
N VAL A 19 11.97 12.41 -6.89
CA VAL A 19 11.94 13.77 -7.45
C VAL A 19 10.70 14.50 -6.92
N ILE A 20 10.92 15.59 -6.18
CA ILE A 20 9.85 16.46 -5.71
C ILE A 20 9.82 17.72 -6.57
N LYS A 21 8.62 18.09 -7.05
CA LYS A 21 8.37 19.36 -7.73
C LYS A 21 7.29 20.14 -6.97
N THR A 22 7.61 21.37 -6.59
CA THR A 22 6.72 22.26 -5.83
C THR A 22 6.26 23.40 -6.73
N PHE A 23 4.95 23.65 -6.74
CA PHE A 23 4.35 24.72 -7.52
C PHE A 23 3.41 25.54 -6.66
N THR A 24 3.51 26.85 -6.78
CA THR A 24 2.58 27.80 -6.15
C THR A 24 1.45 28.09 -7.12
N ALA A 25 0.21 27.94 -6.66
CA ALA A 25 -0.99 28.23 -7.44
C ALA A 25 -1.97 29.09 -6.63
N TYR A 26 -2.62 30.04 -7.31
CA TYR A 26 -3.67 30.87 -6.73
C TYR A 26 -5.04 30.25 -7.05
N VAL A 27 -5.83 29.96 -6.02
CA VAL A 27 -7.15 29.31 -6.15
C VAL A 27 -8.23 30.33 -5.82
N THR A 28 -8.94 30.81 -6.83
CA THR A 28 -10.00 31.82 -6.67
C THR A 28 -11.38 31.19 -6.52
N ASN A 29 -11.66 30.08 -7.22
CA ASN A 29 -12.98 29.46 -7.29
C ASN A 29 -13.10 28.18 -6.44
N HIS A 30 -12.42 28.13 -5.28
CA HIS A 30 -12.35 26.98 -4.37
C HIS A 30 -11.92 25.63 -4.99
N THR A 31 -11.59 25.62 -6.28
CA THR A 31 -11.29 24.42 -7.06
C THR A 31 -9.87 24.54 -7.61
N LEU A 32 -8.99 23.64 -7.19
CA LEU A 32 -7.66 23.49 -7.76
C LEU A 32 -7.70 22.39 -8.82
N LYS A 33 -7.53 22.76 -10.09
CA LYS A 33 -7.50 21.79 -11.20
C LYS A 33 -6.06 21.39 -11.50
N ILE A 34 -5.74 20.12 -11.27
CA ILE A 34 -4.45 19.52 -11.65
C ILE A 34 -4.69 18.64 -12.87
N GLN A 35 -3.99 18.90 -13.96
CA GLN A 35 -4.13 18.14 -15.21
C GLN A 35 -2.79 17.56 -15.63
N PHE A 36 -2.78 16.26 -15.87
CA PHE A 36 -1.68 15.59 -16.53
C PHE A 36 -2.07 15.35 -17.97
N TYR A 37 -1.24 15.82 -18.89
CA TYR A 37 -1.43 15.58 -20.31
C TYR A 37 -0.26 14.77 -20.83
N TRP A 38 -0.60 13.78 -21.66
CA TRP A 38 0.38 12.97 -22.35
C TRP A 38 -0.01 12.89 -23.82
N ALA A 39 0.87 13.41 -24.67
CA ALA A 39 0.65 13.55 -26.10
C ALA A 39 0.82 12.23 -26.90
N GLY A 40 0.92 11.07 -26.23
CA GLY A 40 1.02 9.77 -26.90
C GLY A 40 2.45 9.30 -27.23
N ARG A 41 3.49 9.90 -26.66
CA ARG A 41 4.87 9.41 -26.80
C ARG A 41 5.10 8.28 -25.79
N GLY A 42 4.96 7.01 -26.19
CA GLY A 42 5.20 5.82 -25.34
C GLY A 42 4.52 4.49 -25.70
N THR A 43 4.86 3.35 -25.08
CA THR A 43 4.34 2.00 -25.47
C THR A 43 3.90 1.09 -24.31
N THR A 44 2.97 0.16 -24.57
CA THR A 44 2.18 -0.58 -23.58
C THR A 44 2.50 -2.09 -23.40
N GLY A 45 3.34 -2.76 -24.23
CA GLY A 45 3.59 -4.24 -24.14
C GLY A 45 5.05 -4.73 -24.26
N ILE A 46 5.48 -5.76 -23.49
CA ILE A 46 6.87 -6.32 -23.45
C ILE A 46 7.08 -7.26 -24.66
N PRO A 47 8.25 -7.40 -25.35
CA PRO A 47 9.64 -7.06 -24.96
C PRO A 47 10.01 -5.58 -25.11
N TYR A 48 9.28 -4.82 -25.92
CA TYR A 48 9.45 -3.37 -26.03
C TYR A 48 8.20 -2.64 -25.53
N ARG A 49 8.06 -2.65 -24.19
CA ARG A 49 7.25 -1.64 -23.48
C ARG A 49 8.01 -0.33 -23.55
N GLY A 50 7.28 0.77 -23.52
CA GLY A 50 7.79 2.06 -23.90
C GLY A 50 7.43 3.04 -22.82
N PHE A 51 7.38 4.31 -23.19
CA PHE A 51 7.08 5.35 -22.22
C PHE A 51 5.64 5.18 -21.72
N TYR A 52 5.49 5.06 -20.42
CA TYR A 52 4.18 5.08 -19.80
C TYR A 52 3.73 6.55 -19.77
N GLY A 53 2.42 6.78 -19.69
CA GLY A 53 1.87 8.11 -19.50
C GLY A 53 2.40 8.78 -18.22
N PRO A 54 1.80 9.89 -17.79
CA PRO A 54 2.35 10.70 -16.71
C PRO A 54 2.46 9.86 -15.42
N LEU A 55 3.68 9.76 -14.87
CA LEU A 55 3.97 9.01 -13.64
C LEU A 55 3.97 9.96 -12.45
N ILE A 56 3.13 9.67 -11.45
CA ILE A 56 3.11 10.39 -10.18
C ILE A 56 2.85 9.44 -9.02
N SER A 57 3.59 9.62 -7.93
CA SER A 57 3.44 8.82 -6.70
C SER A 57 2.52 9.48 -5.69
N ALA A 58 2.66 10.81 -5.51
CA ALA A 58 1.88 11.55 -4.52
C ALA A 58 1.70 13.02 -4.92
N ILE A 59 0.61 13.62 -4.45
CA ILE A 59 0.32 15.05 -4.53
C ILE A 59 0.08 15.55 -3.10
N SER A 60 0.73 16.64 -2.72
CA SER A 60 0.47 17.33 -1.45
C SER A 60 0.09 18.77 -1.75
N VAL A 61 -0.97 19.26 -1.10
CA VAL A 61 -1.46 20.63 -1.24
C VAL A 61 -1.50 21.26 0.14
N THR A 62 -0.72 22.32 0.33
CA THR A 62 -0.64 23.07 1.58
C THR A 62 -1.17 24.49 1.37
N PRO A 63 -2.26 24.89 2.04
CA PRO A 63 -2.72 26.27 1.96
C PRO A 63 -1.70 27.20 2.62
N ASN A 64 -1.47 28.37 2.03
CA ASN A 64 -0.61 29.42 2.59
C ASN A 64 -1.37 30.35 3.56
N PHE A 65 -2.46 29.87 4.16
CA PHE A 65 -3.26 30.61 5.13
C PHE A 65 -3.58 29.71 6.31
N GLN A 66 -3.84 30.32 7.46
CA GLN A 66 -4.24 29.60 8.67
C GLN A 66 -5.64 29.03 8.46
N ILE A 67 -5.75 27.71 8.51
CA ILE A 67 -7.05 27.05 8.59
C ILE A 67 -7.59 27.38 9.99
N PRO A 68 -8.79 27.97 10.11
CA PRO A 68 -9.43 28.14 11.42
C PRO A 68 -9.55 26.76 12.04
N LEU A 69 -8.91 26.54 13.19
CA LEU A 69 -9.07 25.32 13.96
C LEU A 69 -10.56 25.16 14.25
N ALA A 70 -11.18 24.13 13.68
CA ALA A 70 -12.55 23.76 14.00
C ALA A 70 -12.55 23.32 15.47
N VAL A 71 -12.96 24.26 16.35
CA VAL A 71 -13.32 24.07 17.76
C VAL A 71 -12.25 23.33 18.57
N GLU A 72 -11.45 24.08 19.32
CA GLU A 72 -10.73 23.50 20.46
C GLU A 72 -11.74 22.77 21.36
N PRO A 73 -11.50 21.49 21.73
CA PRO A 73 -12.29 20.83 22.76
C PRO A 73 -12.28 21.69 24.03
N PRO A 74 -13.41 21.82 24.74
CA PRO A 74 -13.47 22.69 25.90
C PRO A 74 -12.43 22.27 26.94
N GLN A 75 -11.50 23.19 27.23
CA GLN A 75 -10.59 23.09 28.36
C GLN A 75 -11.42 23.08 29.65
N THR A 76 -11.75 21.88 30.12
CA THR A 76 -12.43 21.71 31.40
C THR A 76 -11.35 21.67 32.47
N GLY A 77 -10.99 22.86 32.95
CA GLY A 77 -10.29 22.99 34.22
C GLY A 77 -11.17 22.45 35.33
N SER A 78 -10.93 21.21 35.75
CA SER A 78 -11.48 20.65 36.99
C SER A 78 -10.32 20.27 37.89
N SER A 79 -9.88 21.25 38.68
CA SER A 79 -9.08 21.02 39.87
C SER A 79 -9.92 20.26 40.89
N THR A 80 -9.82 18.94 40.92
CA THR A 80 -10.33 18.15 42.05
C THR A 80 -9.14 17.60 42.82
N LYS A 81 -8.77 18.34 43.88
CA LYS A 81 -7.92 17.84 44.96
C LYS A 81 -8.57 16.55 45.49
N ILE A 82 -7.95 15.40 45.25
CA ILE A 82 -8.29 14.18 45.99
C ILE A 82 -7.30 14.05 47.13
N SER A 83 -7.70 14.60 48.27
CA SER A 83 -7.11 14.30 49.57
C SER A 83 -7.55 12.91 50.03
N ARG A 84 -6.62 12.22 50.69
CA ARG A 84 -6.80 11.15 51.67
C ARG A 84 -7.27 9.77 51.16
N THR A 85 -6.28 8.90 51.08
CA THR A 85 -6.24 7.60 51.80
C THR A 85 -7.57 6.87 52.00
N SER A 86 -7.72 5.76 51.28
CA SER A 86 -8.25 4.52 51.87
C SER A 86 -7.53 3.33 51.21
N LYS A 87 -6.73 2.63 52.01
CA LYS A 87 -6.14 1.36 51.64
C LYS A 87 -7.24 0.31 51.65
N ALA A 88 -7.56 -0.30 50.51
CA ALA A 88 -8.31 -1.55 50.45
C ALA A 88 -7.96 -2.34 49.16
N LEU A 89 -7.01 -3.26 49.35
CA LEU A 89 -6.88 -4.57 48.70
C LEU A 89 -6.76 -4.65 47.16
N LEU A 90 -5.53 -4.39 46.71
CA LEU A 90 -4.99 -4.64 45.38
C LEU A 90 -4.44 -6.08 45.26
N ILE A 91 -5.31 -7.10 45.29
CA ILE A 91 -4.90 -8.49 44.98
C ILE A 91 -5.92 -9.09 44.01
N GLY A 92 -5.78 -8.77 42.73
CA GLY A 92 -6.65 -9.29 41.66
C GLY A 92 -6.31 -8.75 40.27
N GLY A 93 -5.65 -7.59 40.20
CA GLY A 93 -5.18 -6.97 38.96
C GLY A 93 -4.35 -7.89 38.05
N PRO A 94 -3.31 -8.60 38.52
CA PRO A 94 -2.49 -9.42 37.64
C PRO A 94 -3.24 -10.67 37.15
N ILE A 95 -4.10 -11.27 37.98
CA ILE A 95 -4.86 -12.48 37.63
C ILE A 95 -5.90 -12.16 36.54
N ILE A 96 -6.61 -11.03 36.68
CA ILE A 96 -7.61 -10.60 35.69
C ILE A 96 -6.92 -10.23 34.36
N ALA A 97 -5.77 -9.56 34.39
CA ALA A 97 -5.01 -9.23 33.19
C ALA A 97 -4.50 -10.49 32.45
N ILE A 98 -4.00 -11.49 33.19
CA ILE A 98 -3.55 -12.76 32.59
C ILE A 98 -4.74 -13.54 32.01
N PHE A 99 -5.87 -13.59 32.72
CA PHE A 99 -7.06 -14.32 32.26
C PHE A 99 -7.64 -13.71 30.98
N THR A 100 -7.73 -12.38 30.92
CA THR A 100 -8.18 -11.66 29.72
C THR A 100 -7.22 -11.85 28.54
N ALA A 101 -5.91 -11.80 28.75
CA ALA A 101 -4.92 -12.09 27.71
C ALA A 101 -5.01 -13.53 27.18
N LEU A 102 -5.24 -14.52 28.06
CA LEU A 102 -5.44 -15.92 27.68
C LEU A 102 -6.68 -16.11 26.79
N VAL A 103 -7.81 -15.52 27.18
CA VAL A 103 -9.06 -15.62 26.41
C VAL A 103 -8.90 -14.98 25.02
N VAL A 104 -8.29 -13.78 24.95
CA VAL A 104 -8.02 -13.09 23.68
C VAL A 104 -7.06 -13.89 22.80
N GLY A 105 -5.98 -14.44 23.39
CA GLY A 105 -5.03 -15.28 22.67
C GLY A 105 -5.67 -16.54 22.07
N ILE A 106 -6.53 -17.22 22.83
CA ILE A 106 -7.28 -18.40 22.35
C ILE A 106 -8.26 -18.00 21.24
N TRP A 107 -8.94 -16.85 21.37
CA TRP A 107 -9.86 -16.34 20.35
C TRP A 107 -9.14 -16.01 19.03
N ILE A 108 -8.00 -15.31 19.09
CA ILE A 108 -7.17 -15.01 17.91
C ILE A 108 -6.64 -16.30 17.28
N LYS A 109 -6.15 -17.26 18.07
CA LYS A 109 -5.64 -18.53 17.56
C LYS A 109 -6.74 -19.38 16.92
N ARG A 110 -7.97 -19.39 17.47
CA ARG A 110 -9.14 -20.03 16.84
C ARG A 110 -9.55 -19.33 15.55
N ARG A 111 -9.54 -17.99 15.52
CA ARG A 111 -9.82 -17.20 14.30
C ARG A 111 -8.77 -17.44 13.21
N GLN A 112 -7.48 -17.50 13.56
CA GLN A 112 -6.41 -17.86 12.63
C GLN A 112 -6.55 -19.29 12.14
N LYS A 113 -6.93 -20.25 12.98
CA LYS A 113 -7.22 -21.62 12.52
C LYS A 113 -8.37 -21.64 11.51
N ASN A 114 -9.40 -20.80 11.65
CA ASN A 114 -10.46 -20.66 10.65
C ASN A 114 -9.98 -19.98 9.36
N LEU A 115 -9.02 -19.05 9.45
CA LEU A 115 -8.39 -18.40 8.28
C LEU A 115 -7.36 -19.29 7.57
N VAL A 116 -6.67 -20.16 8.30
CA VAL A 116 -5.68 -21.13 7.78
C VAL A 116 -6.36 -22.39 7.22
N ASN A 117 -7.59 -22.70 7.68
CA ASN A 117 -8.43 -23.74 7.11
C ASN A 117 -9.30 -23.25 5.94
N GLN A 118 -9.34 -21.95 5.65
CA GLN A 118 -9.83 -21.49 4.37
C GLN A 118 -8.69 -21.65 3.36
N ASP A 119 -8.91 -22.60 2.47
CA ASP A 119 -8.10 -22.92 1.31
C ASP A 119 -7.28 -21.72 0.78
N PRO A 120 -6.01 -21.92 0.40
CA PRO A 120 -5.22 -20.93 -0.34
C PRO A 120 -5.84 -20.56 -1.71
N ARG A 121 -7.01 -21.10 -2.04
CA ARG A 121 -7.77 -20.89 -3.28
C ARG A 121 -8.58 -19.59 -3.32
N ALA A 122 -8.87 -18.95 -2.18
CA ALA A 122 -9.75 -17.77 -2.16
C ALA A 122 -9.06 -16.45 -2.54
N LEU A 123 -7.72 -16.38 -2.46
CA LEU A 123 -6.91 -15.22 -2.89
C LEU A 123 -6.42 -15.35 -4.35
N ASP A 124 -6.66 -16.50 -4.98
CA ASP A 124 -6.10 -16.88 -6.29
C ASP A 124 -6.99 -16.45 -7.49
N LEU A 125 -8.09 -15.75 -7.23
CA LEU A 125 -9.09 -15.37 -8.24
C LEU A 125 -8.72 -14.12 -9.08
N GLN A 126 -7.56 -13.49 -8.85
CA GLN A 126 -7.14 -12.33 -9.66
C GLN A 126 -5.81 -12.47 -10.41
N ILE A 127 -4.99 -13.49 -10.15
CA ILE A 127 -3.80 -13.81 -10.92
C ILE A 127 -3.67 -15.33 -10.86
N GLY A 128 -3.99 -16.03 -11.96
CA GLY A 128 -3.98 -17.50 -11.97
C GLY A 128 -2.62 -18.05 -11.57
N SER A 129 -2.48 -18.50 -10.32
CA SER A 129 -1.27 -19.16 -9.87
C SER A 129 -1.31 -20.61 -10.35
N PHE A 130 -0.20 -21.06 -10.94
CA PHE A 130 -0.03 -22.45 -11.36
C PHE A 130 1.00 -23.11 -10.48
N THR A 131 0.64 -24.25 -9.91
CA THR A 131 1.59 -25.09 -9.19
C THR A 131 2.63 -25.66 -10.15
N LEU A 132 3.85 -25.92 -9.67
CA LEU A 132 4.90 -26.55 -10.48
C LEU A 132 4.43 -27.89 -11.10
N ARG A 133 3.55 -28.62 -10.41
CA ARG A 133 2.95 -29.86 -10.93
C ARG A 133 2.05 -29.60 -12.15
N GLN A 134 1.26 -28.53 -12.13
CA GLN A 134 0.43 -28.14 -13.28
C GLN A 134 1.30 -27.71 -14.46
N ILE A 135 2.33 -26.89 -14.22
CA ILE A 135 3.27 -26.47 -15.26
C ILE A 135 3.99 -27.68 -15.86
N LYS A 136 4.48 -28.59 -15.02
CA LYS A 136 5.13 -29.85 -15.44
C LYS A 136 4.19 -30.74 -16.24
N SER A 137 2.91 -30.80 -15.89
CA SER A 137 1.93 -31.57 -16.65
C SER A 137 1.62 -30.92 -18.00
N ALA A 138 1.48 -29.59 -18.05
CA ALA A 138 1.17 -28.84 -19.26
C ALA A 138 2.30 -28.96 -20.29
N THR A 139 3.55 -28.82 -19.86
CA THR A 139 4.73 -28.89 -20.74
C THR A 139 5.20 -30.31 -21.04
N ARG A 140 4.49 -31.34 -20.59
CA ARG A 140 4.91 -32.76 -20.62
C ARG A 140 6.32 -32.97 -20.04
N ASN A 141 6.52 -32.50 -18.82
CA ASN A 141 7.79 -32.54 -18.12
C ASN A 141 8.91 -31.78 -18.85
N PHE A 142 8.57 -30.63 -19.43
CA PHE A 142 9.51 -29.78 -20.19
C PHE A 142 10.14 -30.53 -21.38
N ASP A 143 9.31 -31.26 -22.12
CA ASP A 143 9.71 -31.98 -23.33
C ASP A 143 10.31 -30.99 -24.35
N PRO A 144 11.50 -31.26 -24.92
CA PRO A 144 12.09 -30.43 -25.97
C PRO A 144 11.15 -30.20 -27.17
N ALA A 145 10.26 -31.14 -27.48
CA ALA A 145 9.27 -30.98 -28.54
C ALA A 145 8.23 -29.87 -28.28
N ASN A 146 8.06 -29.49 -27.00
CA ASN A 146 7.17 -28.41 -26.58
C ASN A 146 7.92 -27.08 -26.35
N LYS A 147 9.23 -27.04 -26.55
CA LYS A 147 10.02 -25.81 -26.43
C LYS A 147 9.72 -24.89 -27.62
N ILE A 148 9.29 -23.66 -27.33
CA ILE A 148 8.95 -22.65 -28.32
C ILE A 148 10.05 -21.61 -28.51
N GLY A 149 11.01 -21.52 -27.60
CA GLY A 149 12.15 -20.62 -27.73
C GLY A 149 13.08 -20.64 -26.53
N GLU A 150 14.24 -19.99 -26.66
CA GLU A 150 15.20 -19.76 -25.59
C GLU A 150 15.83 -18.39 -25.75
N GLY A 151 15.95 -17.66 -24.65
CA GLY A 151 16.60 -16.35 -24.62
C GLY A 151 17.34 -16.13 -23.31
N GLY A 152 17.75 -14.88 -23.04
CA GLY A 152 18.50 -14.51 -21.83
C GLY A 152 17.79 -14.78 -20.49
N PHE A 153 16.51 -15.16 -20.53
CA PHE A 153 15.68 -15.51 -19.37
C PHE A 153 15.35 -17.01 -19.30
N GLY A 154 15.95 -17.83 -20.16
CA GLY A 154 15.78 -19.29 -20.19
C GLY A 154 14.87 -19.81 -21.30
N SER A 155 14.54 -21.10 -21.21
CA SER A 155 13.73 -21.82 -22.19
C SER A 155 12.22 -21.64 -21.94
N VAL A 156 11.45 -21.43 -23.01
CA VAL A 156 10.00 -21.25 -22.99
C VAL A 156 9.31 -22.45 -23.62
N TYR A 157 8.24 -22.95 -23.01
CA TYR A 157 7.49 -24.13 -23.45
C TYR A 157 6.01 -23.79 -23.67
N LYS A 158 5.35 -24.48 -24.61
CA LYS A 158 3.89 -24.43 -24.82
C LYS A 158 3.15 -25.58 -24.14
#